data_AF-A0A4V2E6U2-F1
#
_entry.id   AF-A0A4V2E6U2-F1
#
_cell.length_a   1.000
_cell.length_b   1.000
_cell.length_c   1.000
_cell.angle_alpha   90.00
_cell.angle_beta   90.00
_cell.angle_gamma   90.00
#
_symmetry.space_group_name_H-M   'P 1'
#
loop_
_entity.id
_entity.type
_entity.pdbx_description
1 polymer ?
#
loop_
_entity_poly.entity_id
_entity_poly.type
_entity_poly.pdbx_seq_one_letter_code
_entity_poly.pdbx_strand_id
1 'polypeptide(L)'
;MITSADSSDVMYYPFSRCINVPTLKQLLLLFETISFCDPVDDDRWREHLFKGLEKEDPRFSRYRDLGVALPILFDEGIVRTIDPKGVEKINDRVTVDAILADLQDKDWMANASQPQKFGLPVQRDKTTGQPTWNVFKPKLPEKLLEKMTADRDLRSHIVFDGGEEYAWNFSYAAGSAIGINTHLAVAHEYGLSPVTDSSLHHQLLLKKMSRPAAGSKSKISVTDEIAELLTRQTITRVMQQWLS
;
A
#
# COMPACT_ATOMS: atom_id res chain seq x y z
N MET A 1 -11.23 -16.95 -28.60
CA MET A 1 -10.45 -16.01 -27.76
C MET A 1 -11.43 -15.34 -26.83
N ILE A 2 -11.52 -15.83 -25.60
CA ILE A 2 -12.41 -15.27 -24.58
C ILE A 2 -11.60 -14.17 -23.88
N THR A 3 -12.00 -12.93 -24.08
CA THR A 3 -11.56 -11.78 -23.29
C THR A 3 -12.13 -11.94 -21.88
N SER A 4 -11.36 -12.50 -20.93
CA SER A 4 -11.82 -12.70 -19.55
C SER A 4 -11.84 -11.36 -18.81
N ALA A 5 -12.99 -10.69 -18.80
CA ALA A 5 -13.23 -9.46 -18.04
C ALA A 5 -13.54 -9.71 -16.54
N ASP A 6 -13.54 -10.98 -16.11
CA ASP A 6 -14.07 -11.47 -14.83
C ASP A 6 -13.02 -12.02 -13.85
N SER A 7 -11.75 -11.63 -13.97
CA SER A 7 -10.75 -12.04 -12.97
C SER A 7 -11.02 -11.34 -11.63
N SER A 8 -11.18 -12.12 -10.56
CA SER A 8 -11.37 -11.64 -9.19
C SER A 8 -10.03 -11.45 -8.47
N ASP A 9 -9.03 -10.92 -9.19
CA ASP A 9 -7.69 -10.72 -8.66
C ASP A 9 -7.59 -9.45 -7.81
N VAL A 10 -6.88 -9.54 -6.68
CA VAL A 10 -6.69 -8.41 -5.77
C VAL A 10 -5.24 -8.05 -5.54
N MET A 11 -5.01 -6.78 -5.22
CA MET A 11 -3.76 -6.26 -4.67
C MET A 11 -3.97 -5.95 -3.19
N TYR A 12 -3.28 -6.67 -2.31
CA TYR A 12 -3.30 -6.35 -0.89
C TYR A 12 -2.35 -5.17 -0.61
N TYR A 13 -2.87 -4.11 0.04
CA TYR A 13 -2.14 -2.86 0.27
C TYR A 13 -2.30 -2.36 1.71
N PRO A 14 -1.52 -1.35 2.13
CA PRO A 14 -0.21 -0.96 1.56
C PRO A 14 0.93 -1.81 2.12
N PHE A 15 0.59 -2.73 3.02
CA PHE A 15 1.50 -3.75 3.51
C PHE A 15 1.56 -4.88 2.49
N SER A 16 2.71 -5.54 2.40
CA SER A 16 2.90 -6.67 1.47
C SER A 16 3.16 -7.98 2.22
N ARG A 17 3.22 -7.88 3.55
CA ARG A 17 3.80 -8.90 4.41
C ARG A 17 3.12 -9.09 5.76
N CYS A 18 2.19 -8.20 6.11
CA CYS A 18 1.54 -8.16 7.41
C CYS A 18 0.07 -8.60 7.35
N ILE A 19 -0.31 -9.42 6.37
CA ILE A 19 -1.64 -10.03 6.35
C ILE A 19 -1.74 -11.07 7.47
N ASN A 20 -2.84 -11.12 8.21
CA ASN A 20 -3.06 -12.14 9.23
C ASN A 20 -3.86 -13.33 8.68
N VAL A 21 -3.82 -14.49 9.38
CA VAL A 21 -4.51 -15.72 8.92
C VAL A 21 -6.03 -15.54 8.72
N PRO A 22 -6.79 -14.93 9.65
CA PRO A 22 -8.21 -14.65 9.42
C PRO A 22 -8.48 -13.82 8.15
N THR A 23 -7.73 -12.74 7.93
CA THR A 23 -7.87 -11.90 6.73
C THR A 23 -7.52 -12.68 5.47
N LEU A 24 -6.42 -13.44 5.48
CA LEU A 24 -6.04 -14.27 4.34
C LEU A 24 -7.17 -15.24 3.97
N LYS A 25 -7.75 -15.95 4.95
CA LYS A 25 -8.90 -16.84 4.70
C LYS A 25 -10.10 -16.11 4.11
N GLN A 26 -10.41 -14.91 4.60
CA GLN A 26 -11.50 -14.09 4.05
C GLN A 26 -11.24 -13.70 2.60
N LEU A 27 -10.02 -13.29 2.27
CA LEU A 27 -9.67 -12.96 0.88
C LEU A 27 -9.76 -14.18 -0.03
N LEU A 28 -9.29 -15.35 0.42
CA LEU A 28 -9.37 -16.62 -0.32
C LEU A 28 -10.81 -17.10 -0.58
N LEU A 29 -11.79 -16.64 0.20
CA LEU A 29 -13.21 -16.93 -0.05
C LEU A 29 -13.84 -16.00 -1.09
N LEU A 30 -13.25 -14.83 -1.32
CA LEU A 30 -13.81 -13.76 -2.13
C LEU A 30 -13.10 -13.57 -3.46
N PHE A 31 -11.83 -13.99 -3.56
CA PHE A 31 -10.93 -13.67 -4.65
C PHE A 31 -10.17 -14.90 -5.12
N GLU A 32 -10.01 -15.02 -6.43
CA GLU A 32 -9.26 -16.12 -7.07
C GLU A 32 -7.76 -16.02 -6.76
N THR A 33 -7.19 -14.82 -6.85
CA THR A 33 -5.78 -14.61 -6.55
C THR A 33 -5.51 -13.37 -5.72
N ILE A 34 -4.48 -13.45 -4.88
CA ILE A 34 -4.02 -12.36 -4.02
C ILE A 34 -2.60 -11.99 -4.42
N SER A 35 -2.41 -10.73 -4.81
CA SER A 35 -1.11 -10.19 -5.18
C SER A 35 -0.54 -9.33 -4.06
N PHE A 36 0.74 -9.55 -3.73
CA PHE A 36 1.53 -8.68 -2.88
C PHE A 36 2.56 -7.93 -3.71
N CYS A 37 2.67 -6.60 -3.56
CA CYS A 37 3.74 -5.83 -4.19
C CYS A 37 4.98 -5.82 -3.28
N ASP A 38 6.02 -6.60 -3.56
CA ASP A 38 7.17 -6.76 -2.67
C ASP A 38 8.49 -6.96 -3.44
N PRO A 39 9.55 -6.17 -3.15
CA PRO A 39 10.84 -6.36 -3.83
C PRO A 39 11.70 -7.48 -3.25
N VAL A 40 11.26 -8.17 -2.18
CA VAL A 40 12.02 -9.28 -1.59
C VAL A 40 11.35 -10.60 -1.94
N ASP A 41 12.08 -11.38 -2.72
CA ASP A 41 11.74 -12.75 -3.08
C ASP A 41 12.35 -13.75 -2.07
N ASP A 42 11.90 -13.63 -0.83
CA ASP A 42 12.19 -14.59 0.22
C ASP A 42 10.89 -14.74 1.02
N ASP A 43 10.34 -15.94 1.09
CA ASP A 43 9.12 -16.19 1.88
C ASP A 43 9.44 -16.63 3.31
N ARG A 44 10.66 -17.10 3.57
CA ARG A 44 11.06 -17.67 4.87
C ARG A 44 11.08 -16.61 5.96
N TRP A 45 11.43 -15.38 5.61
CA TRP A 45 11.48 -14.30 6.59
C TRP A 45 10.07 -13.93 7.11
N ARG A 46 8.96 -14.21 6.38
CA ARG A 46 7.59 -13.99 6.86
C ARG A 46 7.26 -14.85 8.08
N GLU A 47 7.79 -16.07 8.14
CA GLU A 47 7.71 -16.93 9.34
C GLU A 47 8.42 -16.29 10.54
N HIS A 48 9.45 -15.48 10.29
CA HIS A 48 10.32 -14.91 11.31
C HIS A 48 9.90 -13.52 11.76
N LEU A 49 9.08 -12.80 10.97
CA LEU A 49 8.70 -11.41 11.24
C LEU A 49 8.07 -11.22 12.63
N PHE A 50 7.27 -12.19 13.07
CA PHE A 50 6.56 -12.13 14.35
C PHE A 50 6.94 -13.22 15.34
N LYS A 51 7.95 -14.04 15.02
CA LYS A 51 8.34 -15.19 15.84
C LYS A 51 8.89 -14.71 17.19
N GLY A 52 8.25 -15.15 18.28
CA GLY A 52 8.60 -14.76 19.64
C GLY A 52 7.92 -13.48 20.12
N LEU A 53 7.41 -12.63 19.22
CA LEU A 53 6.65 -11.43 19.60
C LEU A 53 5.31 -11.78 20.24
N GLU A 54 4.77 -12.97 19.99
CA GLU A 54 3.56 -13.46 20.65
C GLU A 54 3.72 -13.64 22.18
N LYS A 55 4.97 -13.77 22.66
CA LYS A 55 5.26 -13.82 24.10
C LYS A 55 5.16 -12.44 24.75
N GLU A 56 5.36 -11.38 23.97
CA GLU A 56 5.32 -9.99 24.40
C GLU A 56 3.92 -9.38 24.18
N ASP A 57 3.25 -9.77 23.09
CA ASP A 57 1.88 -9.35 22.78
C ASP A 57 1.10 -10.49 22.09
N PRO A 58 0.06 -11.05 22.75
CA PRO A 58 -0.73 -12.17 22.23
C PRO A 58 -1.36 -11.93 20.85
N ARG A 59 -1.55 -10.67 20.44
CA ARG A 59 -2.11 -10.31 19.13
C ARG A 59 -1.25 -10.76 17.96
N PHE A 60 0.03 -11.10 18.17
CA PHE A 60 0.90 -11.61 17.11
C PHE A 60 0.73 -13.11 16.82
N SER A 61 -0.01 -13.85 17.67
CA SER A 61 -0.31 -15.26 17.44
C SER A 61 -1.03 -15.53 16.11
N ARG A 62 -1.82 -14.57 15.61
CA ARG A 62 -2.55 -14.64 14.32
C ARG A 62 -1.67 -14.71 13.07
N TYR A 63 -0.36 -14.53 13.21
CA TYR A 63 0.60 -14.60 12.11
C TYR A 63 1.41 -15.91 12.10
N ARG A 64 1.29 -16.73 13.16
CA ARG A 64 2.13 -17.92 13.38
C ARG A 64 2.11 -18.91 12.22
N ASP A 65 0.93 -19.16 11.67
CA ASP A 65 0.75 -20.21 10.67
C ASP A 65 1.01 -19.74 9.23
N LEU A 66 1.32 -18.44 9.04
CA LEU A 66 1.55 -17.88 7.70
C LEU A 66 2.81 -18.44 7.03
N GLY A 67 3.86 -18.70 7.82
CA GLY A 67 5.08 -19.31 7.30
C GLY A 67 4.89 -20.74 6.77
N VAL A 68 3.81 -21.41 7.18
CA VAL A 68 3.43 -22.73 6.67
C VAL A 68 2.42 -22.60 5.52
N ALA A 69 1.43 -21.72 5.64
CA ALA A 69 0.35 -21.61 4.67
C ALA A 69 0.74 -20.89 3.37
N LEU A 70 1.49 -19.78 3.46
CA LEU A 70 1.80 -18.96 2.27
C LEU A 70 2.62 -19.70 1.20
N PRO A 71 3.66 -20.49 1.53
CA PRO A 71 4.41 -21.25 0.52
C PRO A 71 3.51 -22.16 -0.32
N ILE A 72 2.56 -22.86 0.31
CA ILE A 72 1.60 -23.72 -0.41
C ILE A 72 0.73 -22.88 -1.35
N LEU A 73 0.26 -21.72 -0.90
CA LEU A 73 -0.57 -20.84 -1.72
C LEU A 73 0.21 -20.20 -2.88
N PHE A 74 1.51 -19.96 -2.72
CA PHE A 74 2.39 -19.53 -3.80
C PHE A 74 2.59 -20.66 -4.82
N ASP A 75 2.88 -21.88 -4.36
CA ASP A 75 3.05 -23.06 -5.23
C ASP A 75 1.77 -23.38 -6.03
N GLU A 76 0.59 -23.14 -5.44
CA GLU A 76 -0.71 -23.30 -6.11
C GLU A 76 -1.09 -22.11 -7.01
N GLY A 77 -0.30 -21.03 -7.03
CA GLY A 77 -0.56 -19.82 -7.83
C GLY A 77 -1.72 -18.95 -7.34
N ILE A 78 -2.24 -19.24 -6.14
CA ILE A 78 -3.33 -18.47 -5.49
C ILE A 78 -2.78 -17.16 -4.93
N VAL A 79 -1.56 -17.18 -4.41
CA VAL A 79 -0.85 -16.00 -3.96
C VAL A 79 0.31 -15.74 -4.91
N ARG A 80 0.55 -14.48 -5.27
CA ARG A 80 1.71 -14.08 -6.07
C ARG A 80 2.38 -12.81 -5.56
N THR A 81 3.65 -12.66 -5.87
CA THR A 81 4.43 -11.45 -5.59
C THR A 81 4.68 -10.70 -6.89
N ILE A 82 4.46 -9.39 -6.86
CA ILE A 82 4.82 -8.47 -7.93
C ILE A 82 6.04 -7.69 -7.48
N ASP A 83 7.15 -7.81 -8.20
CA ASP A 83 8.34 -7.00 -7.94
C ASP A 83 8.08 -5.55 -8.43
N PRO A 84 8.06 -4.56 -7.52
CA PRO A 84 7.86 -3.17 -7.91
C PRO A 84 8.93 -2.63 -8.88
N LYS A 85 10.14 -3.21 -8.96
CA LYS A 85 11.16 -2.76 -9.92
C LYS A 85 10.69 -2.84 -11.38
N GLY A 86 9.81 -3.80 -11.69
CA GLY A 86 9.31 -4.04 -13.05
C GLY A 86 8.06 -3.25 -13.43
N VAL A 87 7.55 -2.38 -12.54
CA VAL A 87 6.24 -1.73 -12.72
C VAL A 87 6.43 -0.28 -13.16
N GLU A 88 6.15 -0.01 -14.44
CA GLU A 88 6.39 1.31 -15.04
C GLU A 88 5.54 2.40 -14.38
N LYS A 89 4.28 2.10 -14.06
CA LYS A 89 3.33 3.07 -13.47
C LYS A 89 3.77 3.60 -12.10
N ILE A 90 4.66 2.92 -11.38
CA ILE A 90 5.22 3.46 -10.12
C ILE A 90 5.98 4.76 -10.39
N ASN A 91 6.69 4.84 -11.52
CA ASN A 91 7.50 5.99 -11.89
C ASN A 91 6.73 7.08 -12.64
N ASP A 92 5.45 6.85 -12.94
CA ASP A 92 4.60 7.84 -13.58
C ASP A 92 4.51 9.12 -12.76
N ARG A 93 4.44 10.24 -13.48
CA ARG A 93 4.25 11.56 -12.89
C ARG A 93 3.00 11.60 -12.00
N VAL A 94 1.93 10.93 -12.39
CA VAL A 94 0.67 10.88 -11.62
C VAL A 94 0.89 10.27 -10.24
N THR A 95 1.68 9.19 -10.13
CA THR A 95 2.01 8.55 -8.86
C THR A 95 2.79 9.49 -7.94
N VAL A 96 3.80 10.17 -8.48
CA VAL A 96 4.60 11.15 -7.74
C VAL A 96 3.75 12.34 -7.27
N ASP A 97 2.99 12.95 -8.18
CA ASP A 97 2.17 14.12 -7.89
C ASP A 97 1.08 13.77 -6.85
N ALA A 98 0.52 12.56 -6.90
CA ALA A 98 -0.46 12.08 -5.92
C ALA A 98 0.12 11.87 -4.51
N ILE A 99 1.37 11.39 -4.40
CA ILE A 99 2.08 11.28 -3.11
C ILE A 99 2.31 12.67 -2.52
N LEU A 100 2.77 13.62 -3.34
CA LEU A 100 3.05 14.98 -2.89
C LEU A 100 1.76 15.71 -2.47
N ALA A 101 0.67 15.52 -3.20
CA ALA A 101 -0.64 16.05 -2.83
C ALA A 101 -1.15 15.49 -1.50
N ASP A 102 -0.88 14.21 -1.19
CA ASP A 102 -1.20 13.63 0.12
C ASP A 102 -0.43 14.33 1.25
N LEU A 103 0.84 14.64 1.05
CA LEU A 103 1.67 15.29 2.08
C LEU A 103 1.35 16.77 2.29
N GLN A 104 0.76 17.42 1.29
CA GLN A 104 0.27 18.80 1.41
C GLN A 104 -1.15 18.88 2.00
N ASP A 105 -1.88 17.76 2.06
CA ASP A 105 -3.22 17.71 2.63
C ASP A 105 -3.19 17.64 4.16
N LYS A 106 -3.76 18.66 4.81
CA LYS A 106 -3.85 18.75 6.27
C LYS A 106 -4.65 17.60 6.89
N ASP A 107 -5.73 17.16 6.23
CA ASP A 107 -6.54 16.05 6.74
C ASP A 107 -5.79 14.73 6.63
N TRP A 108 -5.07 14.51 5.53
CA TRP A 108 -4.17 13.38 5.42
C TRP A 108 -3.15 13.37 6.56
N MET A 109 -2.43 14.48 6.72
CA MET A 109 -1.39 14.62 7.74
C MET A 109 -1.92 14.40 9.15
N ALA A 110 -3.11 14.90 9.47
CA ALA A 110 -3.74 14.71 10.77
C ALA A 110 -4.08 13.24 11.08
N ASN A 111 -4.51 12.48 10.07
CA ASN A 111 -4.93 11.09 10.23
C ASN A 111 -3.75 10.11 10.14
N ALA A 112 -2.91 10.26 9.12
CA ALA A 112 -1.81 9.34 8.85
C ALA A 112 -0.71 9.40 9.92
N SER A 113 -0.55 10.53 10.60
CA SER A 113 0.47 10.68 11.65
C SER A 113 0.12 9.99 12.98
N GLN A 114 -1.03 9.31 13.10
CA GLN A 114 -1.51 8.72 14.35
C GLN A 114 -1.85 7.22 14.25
N PRO A 115 -0.96 6.37 13.71
CA PRO A 115 -1.22 4.94 13.49
C PRO A 115 -1.56 4.16 14.76
N GLN A 116 -1.08 4.60 15.92
CA GLN A 116 -1.40 4.01 17.22
C GLN A 116 -2.90 4.03 17.54
N LYS A 117 -3.65 5.03 17.06
CA LYS A 117 -5.11 5.10 17.26
C LYS A 117 -5.86 3.96 16.55
N PHE A 118 -5.19 3.34 15.57
CA PHE A 118 -5.69 2.23 14.78
C PHE A 118 -5.06 0.89 15.21
N GLY A 119 -4.34 0.88 16.34
CA GLY A 119 -3.72 -0.33 16.88
C GLY A 119 -2.54 -0.85 16.06
N LEU A 120 -1.97 -0.04 15.17
CA LEU A 120 -0.84 -0.45 14.34
C LEU A 120 0.47 -0.39 15.14
N PRO A 121 1.27 -1.47 15.13
CA PRO A 121 2.62 -1.43 15.67
C PRO A 121 3.51 -0.56 14.77
N VAL A 122 4.29 0.33 15.37
CA VAL A 122 5.12 1.29 14.62
C VAL A 122 6.50 1.41 15.23
N GLN A 123 7.49 1.57 14.36
CA GLN A 123 8.80 2.08 14.77
C GLN A 123 8.66 3.56 15.09
N ARG A 124 9.52 4.05 15.97
CA ARG A 124 9.55 5.46 16.36
C ARG A 124 10.95 6.00 16.13
N ASP A 125 11.01 7.22 15.61
CA ASP A 125 12.23 7.98 15.60
C ASP A 125 12.70 8.22 17.04
N LYS A 126 13.99 7.95 17.31
CA LYS A 126 14.53 8.00 18.67
C LYS A 126 14.61 9.42 19.22
N THR A 127 14.69 10.42 18.34
CA THR A 127 14.86 11.83 18.72
C THR A 127 13.52 12.51 18.95
N THR A 128 12.57 12.32 18.03
CA THR A 128 11.26 13.00 18.02
C THR A 128 10.15 12.17 18.65
N GLY A 129 10.34 10.85 18.81
CA GLY A 129 9.31 9.91 19.26
C GLY A 129 8.19 9.68 18.26
N GLN A 130 8.24 10.31 17.08
CA GLN A 130 7.21 10.23 16.06
C GLN A 130 7.22 8.87 15.36
N PRO A 131 6.06 8.35 14.93
CA PRO A 131 6.00 7.08 14.22
C PRO A 131 6.66 7.20 12.84
N THR A 132 7.40 6.17 12.47
CA THR A 132 8.12 6.09 11.20
C THR A 132 7.80 4.82 10.44
N TRP A 133 8.13 4.80 9.15
CA TRP A 133 7.90 3.68 8.26
C TRP A 133 9.11 3.47 7.33
N ASN A 134 9.60 2.23 7.29
CA ASN A 134 10.62 1.78 6.34
C ASN A 134 10.04 1.42 4.96
N VAL A 135 10.51 2.09 3.91
CA VAL A 135 10.12 1.83 2.53
C VAL A 135 11.34 1.39 1.73
N PHE A 136 11.24 0.23 1.07
CA PHE A 136 12.31 -0.26 0.20
C PHE A 136 12.44 0.61 -1.05
N LYS A 137 13.69 0.83 -1.49
CA LYS A 137 14.01 1.66 -2.65
C LYS A 137 13.20 1.32 -3.92
N PRO A 138 12.95 0.05 -4.26
CA PRO A 138 12.09 -0.30 -5.41
C PRO A 138 10.66 0.22 -5.37
N LYS A 139 10.12 0.54 -4.19
CA LYS A 139 8.77 1.12 -4.05
C LYS A 139 8.76 2.64 -4.12
N LEU A 140 9.92 3.27 -4.21
CA LEU A 140 10.08 4.71 -4.29
C LEU A 140 10.13 5.14 -5.75
N PRO A 141 9.16 5.94 -6.23
CA PRO A 141 9.25 6.54 -7.55
C PRO A 141 10.55 7.35 -7.69
N GLU A 142 11.24 7.23 -8.82
CA GLU A 142 12.59 7.79 -9.02
C GLU A 142 12.70 9.29 -8.70
N LYS A 143 11.69 10.08 -9.10
CA LYS A 143 11.67 11.55 -8.94
C LYS A 143 11.11 12.02 -7.59
N LEU A 144 10.61 11.11 -6.76
CA LEU A 144 10.00 11.50 -5.49
C LEU A 144 11.02 12.11 -4.54
N LEU A 145 12.17 11.44 -4.36
CA LEU A 145 13.21 11.88 -3.43
C LEU A 145 13.81 13.23 -3.81
N GLU A 146 14.00 13.46 -5.12
CA GLU A 146 14.46 14.76 -5.65
C GLU A 146 13.50 15.88 -5.25
N LYS A 147 12.19 15.69 -5.51
CA LYS A 147 11.15 16.68 -5.18
C LYS A 147 11.02 16.90 -3.68
N MET A 148 11.04 15.83 -2.88
CA MET A 148 10.99 15.93 -1.43
C MET A 148 12.22 16.63 -0.85
N THR A 149 13.40 16.43 -1.43
CA THR A 149 14.64 17.07 -0.97
C THR A 149 14.69 18.56 -1.32
N ALA A 150 14.11 18.95 -2.46
CA ALA A 150 14.08 20.33 -2.92
C ALA A 150 13.13 21.24 -2.10
N ASP A 151 12.15 20.67 -1.40
CA ASP A 151 11.18 21.39 -0.59
C ASP A 151 11.45 21.16 0.91
N ARG A 152 11.56 22.23 1.69
CA ARG A 152 11.92 22.14 3.12
C ARG A 152 10.89 21.38 3.94
N ASP A 153 9.60 21.58 3.67
CA ASP A 153 8.52 20.97 4.44
C ASP A 153 8.43 19.48 4.10
N LEU A 154 8.54 19.12 2.81
CA LEU A 154 8.56 17.73 2.38
C LEU A 154 9.83 16.99 2.82
N ARG A 155 10.98 17.66 2.86
CA ARG A 155 12.24 17.08 3.33
C ARG A 155 12.15 16.58 4.77
N SER A 156 11.34 17.25 5.61
CA SER A 156 11.13 16.84 7.01
C SER A 156 10.48 15.45 7.15
N HIS A 157 9.89 14.91 6.08
CA HIS A 157 9.34 13.57 6.06
C HIS A 157 10.37 12.48 5.75
N ILE A 158 11.58 12.84 5.32
CA ILE A 158 12.70 11.91 5.19
C ILE A 158 13.43 11.89 6.54
N VAL A 159 13.30 10.79 7.29
CA VAL A 159 13.85 10.67 8.64
C VAL A 159 15.27 10.14 8.60
N PHE A 160 15.47 9.04 7.86
CA PHE A 160 16.79 8.49 7.57
C PHE A 160 16.88 8.12 6.09
N ASP A 161 17.97 8.55 5.47
CA ASP A 161 18.29 8.16 4.11
C ASP A 161 18.49 6.65 4.05
N GLY A 162 17.91 6.05 3.02
CA GLY A 162 18.08 4.64 2.69
C GLY A 162 19.16 4.43 1.63
N GLY A 163 19.23 3.21 1.10
CA GLY A 163 20.14 2.84 0.03
C GLY A 163 19.56 1.71 -0.83
N GLU A 164 20.39 1.11 -1.67
CA GLU A 164 20.00 -0.10 -2.43
C GLU A 164 19.87 -1.32 -1.50
N GLU A 165 20.67 -1.37 -0.43
CA GLU A 165 20.74 -2.51 0.49
C GLU A 165 19.86 -2.35 1.74
N TYR A 166 19.41 -1.13 2.04
CA TYR A 166 18.63 -0.83 3.24
C TYR A 166 17.44 0.10 2.93
N ALA A 167 16.34 -0.15 3.63
CA ALA A 167 15.11 0.63 3.45
C ALA A 167 15.30 2.09 3.87
N TRP A 168 14.64 3.00 3.16
CA TRP A 168 14.51 4.41 3.52
C TRP A 168 13.52 4.55 4.67
N ASN A 169 13.81 5.41 5.64
CA ASN A 169 12.89 5.67 6.75
C ASN A 169 12.18 7.01 6.56
N PHE A 170 10.86 6.97 6.53
CA PHE A 170 10.01 8.14 6.36
C PHE A 170 9.15 8.39 7.60
N SER A 171 8.60 9.60 7.70
CA SER A 171 7.45 9.85 8.57
C SER A 171 6.34 8.86 8.22
N TYR A 172 5.54 8.46 9.21
CA TYR A 172 4.46 7.50 8.94
C TYR A 172 3.47 8.00 7.87
N ALA A 173 3.23 9.32 7.82
CA ALA A 173 2.37 9.94 6.81
C ALA A 173 2.94 9.80 5.39
N ALA A 174 4.25 10.02 5.21
CA ALA A 174 4.93 9.80 3.93
C ALA A 174 5.01 8.32 3.56
N GLY A 175 5.32 7.43 4.51
CA GLY A 175 5.27 5.99 4.28
C GLY A 175 3.89 5.52 3.83
N SER A 176 2.83 6.03 4.45
CA SER A 176 1.44 5.74 4.06
C SER A 176 1.11 6.25 2.66
N ALA A 177 1.58 7.46 2.32
CA ALA A 177 1.31 8.07 1.02
C ALA A 177 2.02 7.29 -0.09
N ILE A 178 3.30 7.01 0.10
CA ILE A 178 4.08 6.17 -0.82
C ILE A 178 3.43 4.79 -0.94
N GLY A 179 3.16 4.12 0.19
CA GLY A 179 2.57 2.79 0.22
C GLY A 179 1.25 2.73 -0.56
N ILE A 180 0.32 3.63 -0.30
CA ILE A 180 -0.97 3.64 -0.99
C ILE A 180 -0.79 3.92 -2.49
N ASN A 181 -0.11 5.01 -2.87
CA ASN A 181 -0.03 5.38 -4.29
C ASN A 181 0.80 4.38 -5.12
N THR A 182 1.88 3.83 -4.57
CA THR A 182 2.66 2.77 -5.25
C THR A 182 1.82 1.52 -5.48
N HIS A 183 1.04 1.05 -4.49
CA HIS A 183 0.19 -0.12 -4.69
C HIS A 183 -0.99 0.15 -5.63
N LEU A 184 -1.54 1.37 -5.64
CA LEU A 184 -2.56 1.76 -6.61
C LEU A 184 -1.99 1.82 -8.04
N ALA A 185 -0.76 2.28 -8.22
CA ALA A 185 -0.08 2.26 -9.52
C ALA A 185 0.10 0.83 -10.04
N VAL A 186 0.56 -0.08 -9.18
CA VAL A 186 0.69 -1.51 -9.52
C VAL A 186 -0.68 -2.12 -9.82
N ALA A 187 -1.68 -1.87 -8.98
CA ALA A 187 -3.03 -2.37 -9.19
C ALA A 187 -3.60 -1.89 -10.54
N HIS A 188 -3.35 -0.64 -10.92
CA HIS A 188 -3.75 -0.09 -12.21
C HIS A 188 -2.98 -0.70 -13.39
N GLU A 189 -1.71 -1.08 -13.24
CA GLU A 189 -0.94 -1.72 -14.30
C GLU A 189 -1.43 -3.14 -14.59
N TYR A 190 -1.75 -3.90 -13.54
CA TYR A 190 -2.16 -5.30 -13.65
C TYR A 190 -3.69 -5.51 -13.60
N GLY A 191 -4.49 -4.45 -13.53
CA GLY A 191 -5.96 -4.54 -13.49
C GLY A 191 -6.54 -5.15 -12.21
N LEU A 192 -5.85 -4.99 -11.07
CA LEU A 192 -6.17 -5.61 -9.78
C LEU A 192 -7.05 -4.70 -8.92
N SER A 193 -7.91 -5.30 -8.08
CA SER A 193 -8.70 -4.53 -7.12
C SER A 193 -7.92 -4.32 -5.81
N PRO A 194 -7.74 -3.08 -5.31
CA PRO A 194 -6.99 -2.84 -4.09
C PRO A 194 -7.81 -3.20 -2.84
N VAL A 195 -7.27 -4.04 -1.96
CA VAL A 195 -7.89 -4.46 -0.69
C VAL A 195 -6.95 -4.31 0.50
N THR A 196 -7.49 -4.02 1.68
CA THR A 196 -6.71 -3.90 2.91
C THR A 196 -7.55 -4.28 4.13
N ASP A 197 -6.91 -4.86 5.14
CA ASP A 197 -7.47 -5.04 6.48
C ASP A 197 -7.04 -3.92 7.45
N SER A 198 -6.24 -2.96 6.97
CA SER A 198 -5.80 -1.83 7.78
C SER A 198 -6.84 -0.72 7.77
N SER A 199 -7.56 -0.58 8.88
CA SER A 199 -8.58 0.47 9.05
C SER A 199 -8.04 1.89 8.79
N LEU A 200 -6.80 2.17 9.20
CA LEU A 200 -6.15 3.45 8.90
C LEU A 200 -6.04 3.67 7.39
N HIS A 201 -5.42 2.74 6.67
CA HIS A 201 -5.14 2.91 5.24
C HIS A 201 -6.41 2.88 4.40
N HIS A 202 -7.40 2.11 4.82
CA HIS A 202 -8.73 2.16 4.23
C HIS A 202 -9.34 3.56 4.39
N GLN A 203 -9.31 4.14 5.60
CA GLN A 203 -9.82 5.50 5.82
C GLN A 203 -9.03 6.57 5.05
N LEU A 204 -7.71 6.43 4.96
CA LEU A 204 -6.86 7.33 4.17
C LEU A 204 -7.23 7.26 2.68
N LEU A 205 -7.45 6.06 2.14
CA LEU A 205 -7.90 5.89 0.76
C LEU A 205 -9.29 6.50 0.54
N LEU A 206 -10.27 6.24 1.43
CA LEU A 206 -11.60 6.84 1.35
C LEU A 206 -11.53 8.37 1.38
N LYS A 207 -10.73 8.95 2.29
CA LYS A 207 -10.53 10.40 2.38
C LYS A 207 -9.89 10.96 1.11
N LYS A 208 -8.85 10.30 0.58
CA LYS A 208 -8.21 10.67 -0.68
C LYS A 208 -9.23 10.71 -1.83
N MET A 209 -10.11 9.72 -1.92
CA MET A 209 -11.19 9.66 -2.91
C MET A 209 -12.27 10.74 -2.70
N SER A 210 -12.45 11.22 -1.47
CA SER A 210 -13.46 12.22 -1.12
C SER A 210 -12.96 13.66 -1.29
N ARG A 211 -11.71 13.87 -1.70
CA ARG A 211 -11.14 15.22 -1.82
C ARG A 211 -11.85 15.99 -2.94
N PRO A 212 -12.31 17.22 -2.67
CA PRO A 212 -12.74 18.11 -3.74
C PRO A 212 -11.55 18.37 -4.66
N ALA A 213 -11.75 18.28 -5.98
CA ALA A 213 -10.73 18.65 -6.95
C ALA A 213 -10.26 20.08 -6.64
N ALA A 214 -9.01 20.21 -6.18
CA ALA A 214 -8.43 21.50 -5.86
C ALA A 214 -8.27 22.31 -7.16
N GLY A 215 -9.20 23.23 -7.41
CA GLY A 215 -9.05 24.25 -8.46
C GLY A 215 -9.81 23.97 -9.78
N SER A 216 -11.14 23.87 -9.71
CA SER A 216 -12.02 24.06 -10.89
C SER A 216 -12.01 25.53 -11.37
N LYS A 217 -10.87 26.01 -11.89
CA LYS A 217 -10.73 27.13 -12.85
C LYS A 217 -9.46 27.01 -13.70
N SER A 218 -9.03 25.82 -14.10
CA SER A 218 -8.14 25.70 -15.26
C SER A 218 -8.30 24.35 -15.97
N LYS A 219 -8.35 24.41 -17.30
CA LYS A 219 -8.56 23.30 -18.22
C LYS A 219 -7.38 22.31 -18.15
N ILE A 220 -7.72 21.05 -17.84
CA ILE A 220 -7.27 19.76 -18.38
C ILE A 220 -7.30 18.75 -17.23
N SER A 221 -8.43 18.03 -17.17
CA SER A 221 -8.75 16.98 -16.20
C SER A 221 -8.42 15.63 -16.84
N VAL A 222 -7.20 15.14 -16.62
CA VAL A 222 -6.80 13.76 -16.95
C VAL A 222 -6.62 12.93 -15.65
N THR A 223 -6.59 13.61 -14.51
CA THR A 223 -6.52 12.99 -13.17
C THR A 223 -7.88 12.56 -12.63
N ASP A 224 -8.97 13.23 -13.00
CA ASP A 224 -10.32 12.85 -12.54
C ASP A 224 -10.83 11.62 -13.29
N GLU A 225 -10.54 11.50 -14.59
CA GLU A 225 -10.89 10.30 -15.36
C GLU A 225 -10.22 9.06 -14.77
N ILE A 226 -8.95 9.12 -14.37
CA ILE A 226 -8.24 7.92 -13.87
C ILE A 226 -8.72 7.52 -12.47
N ALA A 227 -8.88 8.49 -11.56
CA ALA A 227 -9.39 8.22 -10.22
C ALA A 227 -10.85 7.74 -10.28
N GLU A 228 -11.69 8.38 -11.09
CA GLU A 228 -13.10 7.99 -11.26
C GLU A 228 -13.25 6.66 -12.02
N LEU A 229 -12.41 6.37 -13.02
CA LEU A 229 -12.43 5.12 -13.77
C LEU A 229 -11.95 3.94 -12.92
N LEU A 230 -10.85 4.09 -12.16
CA LEU A 230 -10.37 3.06 -11.24
C LEU A 230 -11.40 2.77 -10.14
N THR A 231 -12.02 3.81 -9.59
CA THR A 231 -13.03 3.69 -8.54
C THR A 231 -14.35 3.14 -9.07
N ARG A 232 -14.85 3.61 -10.23
CA ARG A 232 -16.06 3.03 -10.84
C ARG A 232 -15.84 1.59 -11.24
N GLN A 233 -14.73 1.24 -11.87
CA GLN A 233 -14.47 -0.15 -12.25
C GLN A 233 -14.37 -1.06 -11.03
N THR A 234 -13.71 -0.63 -9.96
CA THR A 234 -13.58 -1.41 -8.72
C THR A 234 -14.93 -1.55 -8.01
N ILE A 235 -15.67 -0.46 -7.81
CA ILE A 235 -16.98 -0.49 -7.12
C ILE A 235 -18.03 -1.22 -7.96
N THR A 236 -18.10 -0.96 -9.26
CA THR A 236 -19.04 -1.64 -10.16
C THR A 236 -18.75 -3.14 -10.22
N ARG A 237 -17.48 -3.57 -10.22
CA ARG A 237 -17.13 -5.00 -10.12
C ARG A 237 -17.59 -5.63 -8.81
N VAL A 238 -17.30 -4.98 -7.67
CA VAL A 238 -17.72 -5.48 -6.35
C VAL A 238 -19.26 -5.54 -6.22
N MET A 239 -19.97 -4.55 -6.76
CA MET A 239 -21.44 -4.52 -6.74
C MET A 239 -22.08 -5.52 -7.71
N GLN A 240 -21.48 -5.75 -8.89
CA GLN A 240 -21.97 -6.76 -9.84
C GLN A 240 -21.84 -8.17 -9.27
N GLN A 241 -20.74 -8.47 -8.57
CA GLN A 241 -20.55 -9.75 -7.88
C GLN A 241 -21.53 -10.00 -6.73
N TRP A 242 -22.09 -8.95 -6.13
CA TRP A 242 -23.10 -9.05 -5.06
C TRP A 242 -24.54 -9.20 -5.57
N LEU A 243 -24.78 -8.88 -6.84
CA LEU A 243 -26.11 -8.88 -7.46
C LEU A 243 -26.30 -10.03 -8.47
N SER A 244 -25.25 -10.79 -8.75
CA SER A 244 -25.25 -12.06 -9.50
C SER A 244 -25.34 -13.27 -8.57
#